data_AF-A0A8X6LEX0-F1
#
_entry.id   AF-A0A8X6LEX0-F1
#
_cell.length_a   1.000
_cell.length_b   1.000
_cell.length_c   1.000
_cell.angle_alpha   90.00
_cell.angle_beta   90.00
_cell.angle_gamma   90.00
#
_symmetry.space_group_name_H-M   'P 1'
#
loop_
_entity.id
_entity.type
_entity.pdbx_description
1 polymer ?
#
loop_
_entity_poly.entity_id
_entity_poly.type
_entity_poly.pdbx_seq_one_letter_code
_entity_poly.pdbx_strand_id
1 'polypeptide(L)'
;MKIETKMQVIKRLDTGERLSQIGAVLNLTTLTIRTILKNKEKILSAATPTTTSFATRITRSRNNTIEKMEKRLSIWTDDEIERNMPLSVI
;
A
#
# COMPACT_ATOMS: atom_id res chain seq x y z
N MET A 1 8.49 -2.16 15.39
CA MET A 1 8.84 -1.51 14.11
C MET A 1 7.57 -1.29 13.29
N LYS A 2 7.33 -0.06 12.81
CA LYS A 2 6.11 0.29 12.05
C LYS A 2 6.15 -0.30 10.63
N ILE A 3 4.97 -0.46 10.01
CA ILE A 3 4.84 -0.97 8.63
C ILE A 3 5.54 -0.04 7.62
N GLU A 4 5.47 1.27 7.87
CA GLU A 4 6.15 2.30 7.08
C GLU A 4 7.66 2.10 7.03
N THR A 5 8.31 1.84 8.17
CA THR A 5 9.75 1.57 8.22
C THR A 5 10.11 0.30 7.44
N LYS A 6 9.28 -0.75 7.49
CA LYS A 6 9.46 -1.98 6.71
C LYS A 6 9.37 -1.70 5.21
N MET A 7 8.42 -0.87 4.81
CA MET A 7 8.19 -0.49 3.42
C MET A 7 9.31 0.41 2.88
N GLN A 8 9.85 1.29 3.72
CA GLN A 8 11.01 2.11 3.41
C GLN A 8 12.27 1.27 3.15
N VAL A 9 12.48 0.20 3.92
CA VAL A 9 13.56 -0.78 3.69
C VAL A 9 13.37 -1.46 2.33
N ILE A 10 12.16 -1.91 2.02
CA ILE A 10 11.85 -2.56 0.73
C ILE A 10 12.12 -1.63 -0.45
N LYS A 11 11.68 -0.36 -0.37
CA LYS A 11 11.93 0.64 -1.43
C LYS A 11 13.42 0.86 -1.69
N ARG A 12 14.23 1.00 -0.63
CA ARG A 12 15.68 1.19 -0.75
C ARG A 12 16.41 -0.05 -1.30
N LEU A 13 15.91 -1.24 -0.99
CA LEU A 13 16.42 -2.47 -1.59
C LEU A 13 16.10 -2.55 -3.08
N ASP A 14 14.88 -2.16 -3.47
CA ASP A 14 14.46 -2.18 -4.87
C ASP A 14 15.20 -1.11 -5.72
N THR A 15 15.67 -0.02 -5.11
CA THR A 15 16.59 0.95 -5.75
C THR A 15 18.04 0.46 -5.84
N GLY A 16 18.35 -0.73 -5.31
CA GLY A 16 19.68 -1.33 -5.38
C GLY A 16 20.65 -0.92 -4.26
N GLU A 17 20.17 -0.28 -3.18
CA GLU A 17 21.05 0.03 -2.03
C GLU A 17 21.49 -1.25 -1.31
N ARG A 18 22.73 -1.25 -0.80
CA ARG A 18 23.26 -2.39 -0.06
C ARG A 18 22.61 -2.51 1.32
N LEU A 19 22.41 -3.75 1.78
CA LEU A 19 21.88 -4.08 3.12
C LEU A 19 22.63 -3.35 4.25
N SER A 20 23.95 -3.22 4.14
CA SER A 20 24.78 -2.53 5.13
C SER A 20 24.52 -1.02 5.18
N GLN A 21 24.30 -0.39 4.04
CA GLN A 21 23.98 1.04 3.95
C GLN A 21 22.59 1.32 4.53
N ILE A 22 21.60 0.50 4.17
CA ILE A 22 20.24 0.60 4.71
C ILE A 22 20.23 0.38 6.22
N GLY A 23 21.00 -0.60 6.70
CA GLY A 23 21.16 -0.88 8.13
C GLY A 23 21.81 0.29 8.89
N ALA A 24 22.83 0.92 8.31
CA ALA A 24 23.47 2.10 8.91
C ALA A 24 22.52 3.30 8.96
N VAL A 25 21.78 3.58 7.88
CA VAL A 25 20.87 4.73 7.80
C VAL A 25 19.66 4.57 8.73
N LEU A 26 19.09 3.36 8.80
CA LEU A 26 17.87 3.09 9.56
C LEU A 26 18.16 2.52 10.96
N ASN A 27 19.45 2.41 11.35
CA ASN A 27 19.90 1.74 12.58
C ASN A 27 19.30 0.33 12.75
N LEU A 28 19.26 -0.44 11.65
CA LEU A 28 18.72 -1.79 11.62
C LEU A 28 19.83 -2.82 11.47
N THR A 29 19.71 -3.91 12.23
CA THR A 29 20.58 -5.07 12.07
C THR A 29 20.33 -5.76 10.73
N THR A 30 21.39 -6.31 10.13
CA THR A 30 21.31 -7.12 8.90
C THR A 30 20.33 -8.29 9.02
N LEU A 31 20.21 -8.90 10.20
CA LEU A 31 19.22 -9.95 10.47
C LEU A 31 17.78 -9.43 10.31
N THR A 32 17.48 -8.25 10.86
CA THR A 32 16.17 -7.61 10.75
C THR A 32 15.82 -7.34 9.30
N ILE A 33 16.77 -6.84 8.51
CA ILE A 33 16.57 -6.57 7.08
C ILE A 33 16.33 -7.87 6.30
N ARG A 34 17.06 -8.95 6.59
CA ARG A 34 16.82 -10.27 6.00
C ARG A 34 15.42 -10.81 6.31
N THR A 35 14.94 -10.62 7.53
CA THR A 35 13.59 -11.02 7.93
C THR A 35 12.51 -10.18 7.25
N ILE A 36 12.77 -8.90 6.99
CA ILE A 36 11.89 -8.05 6.18
C ILE A 36 11.82 -8.57 4.75
N LEU A 37 12.96 -8.92 4.14
CA LEU A 37 13.01 -9.48 2.79
C LEU A 37 12.22 -10.79 2.67
N LYS A 38 12.38 -11.70 3.64
CA LYS A 38 11.62 -12.95 3.70
C LYS A 38 10.11 -12.73 3.80
N ASN A 39 9.68 -11.62 4.39
CA ASN A 39 8.27 -11.28 4.56
C ASN A 39 7.81 -10.15 3.62
N LYS A 40 8.54 -9.86 2.54
CA LYS A 40 8.28 -8.73 1.63
C LYS A 40 6.83 -8.68 1.17
N GLU A 41 6.30 -9.80 0.68
CA GLU A 41 4.93 -9.89 0.16
C GLU A 41 3.89 -9.59 1.23
N LYS A 42 4.00 -10.21 2.41
CA LYS A 42 3.09 -9.97 3.54
C LYS A 42 3.12 -8.52 4.01
N ILE A 43 4.30 -7.90 3.97
CA ILE A 43 4.48 -6.50 4.33
C ILE A 43 3.83 -5.59 3.29
N LEU A 44 3.96 -5.89 2.00
CA LEU A 44 3.29 -5.14 0.94
C LEU A 44 1.78 -5.24 1.05
N SER A 45 1.22 -6.44 1.28
CA SER A 45 -0.21 -6.64 1.48
C SER A 45 -0.76 -5.98 2.75
N ALA A 46 0.04 -5.91 3.82
CA ALA A 46 -0.33 -5.18 5.04
C ALA A 46 -0.14 -3.66 4.91
N ALA A 47 0.70 -3.21 3.97
CA ALA A 47 0.97 -1.80 3.72
C ALA A 47 0.04 -1.20 2.66
N THR A 48 -0.56 -2.02 1.79
CA THR A 48 -1.67 -1.56 0.95
C THR A 48 -2.82 -1.18 1.87
N PRO A 49 -3.18 0.11 1.97
CA PRO A 49 -4.45 0.45 2.58
C PRO A 49 -5.52 -0.29 1.79
N THR A 50 -6.56 -0.72 2.49
CA THR A 50 -7.72 -1.49 2.03
C THR A 50 -8.33 -1.02 0.69
N THR A 51 -7.94 0.15 0.18
CA THR A 51 -8.31 0.76 -1.09
C THR A 51 -7.89 0.00 -2.36
N THR A 52 -6.80 -0.78 -2.39
CA THR A 52 -6.35 -1.47 -3.64
C THR A 52 -6.89 -2.90 -3.80
N SER A 53 -7.47 -3.50 -2.75
CA SER A 53 -7.97 -4.88 -2.84
C SER A 53 -9.30 -5.01 -3.60
N PHE A 54 -9.95 -3.91 -3.98
CA PHE A 54 -11.10 -3.94 -4.90
C PHE A 54 -10.70 -3.99 -6.37
N ALA A 55 -9.45 -3.71 -6.72
CA ALA A 55 -8.99 -3.74 -8.11
C ALA A 55 -8.56 -5.14 -8.57
N THR A 56 -8.52 -6.12 -7.68
CA THR A 56 -8.38 -7.53 -8.06
C THR A 56 -9.74 -8.14 -8.32
N ARG A 57 -9.96 -8.45 -9.61
CA ARG A 57 -10.97 -9.36 -10.18
C ARG A 57 -12.12 -8.66 -10.88
N ILE A 58 -11.96 -8.45 -12.20
CA ILE A 58 -12.92 -8.88 -13.25
C ILE A 58 -12.16 -8.79 -14.59
N THR A 59 -11.64 -9.94 -15.05
CA THR A 59 -11.05 -10.14 -16.39
C THR A 59 -12.11 -10.26 -17.48
N ARG A 60 -13.36 -9.85 -17.21
CA ARG A 60 -14.48 -9.88 -18.16
C ARG A 60 -14.86 -8.43 -18.44
N SER A 61 -14.37 -7.88 -19.55
CA SER A 61 -14.75 -6.60 -20.16
C SER A 61 -15.37 -5.60 -19.16
N ARG A 62 -14.55 -4.71 -18.58
CA ARG A 62 -15.02 -3.60 -17.74
C ARG A 62 -16.13 -2.87 -18.49
N ASN A 63 -17.36 -2.98 -17.99
CA ASN A 63 -18.48 -2.24 -18.52
C ASN A 63 -18.21 -0.75 -18.23
N ASN A 64 -18.05 0.07 -19.27
CA ASN A 64 -17.83 1.52 -19.20
C ASN A 64 -18.80 2.22 -18.22
N THR A 65 -20.02 1.71 -18.07
CA THR A 65 -20.98 2.21 -17.09
C THR A 65 -20.50 2.04 -15.64
N ILE A 66 -19.93 0.88 -15.30
CA ILE A 66 -19.42 0.60 -13.95
C ILE A 66 -18.20 1.49 -13.66
N GLU A 67 -17.30 1.63 -14.63
CA GLU A 67 -16.13 2.51 -14.50
C GLU A 67 -16.52 3.98 -14.25
N LYS A 68 -17.53 4.49 -14.96
CA LYS A 68 -18.05 5.84 -14.72
C LYS A 68 -18.69 6.00 -13.35
N MET A 69 -19.37 4.96 -12.86
CA MET A 69 -19.93 4.94 -11.51
C MET A 69 -18.84 4.96 -10.45
N GLU A 70 -17.84 4.07 -10.56
CA GLU A 70 -16.67 4.01 -9.67
C GLU A 70 -15.98 5.38 -9.60
N LYS A 71 -15.71 6.00 -10.76
CA LYS A 71 -15.07 7.32 -10.81
C LYS A 71 -15.89 8.40 -10.08
N ARG A 72 -17.22 8.40 -10.24
CA ARG A 72 -18.09 9.37 -9.56
C ARG A 72 -18.14 9.12 -8.05
N LEU A 73 -18.18 7.85 -7.64
CA LEU A 73 -18.17 7.46 -6.24
C LEU A 73 -16.85 7.81 -5.55
N SER A 74 -15.71 7.67 -6.23
CA SER A 74 -14.42 8.11 -5.72
C SER A 74 -14.41 9.62 -5.48
N ILE A 75 -14.84 10.42 -6.46
CA ILE A 75 -14.90 11.89 -6.32
C ILE A 75 -15.84 12.29 -5.17
N TRP A 76 -17.00 11.64 -5.05
CA TRP A 76 -17.94 11.93 -3.96
C TRP A 76 -17.36 11.54 -2.59
N THR A 77 -16.71 10.39 -2.49
CA THR A 77 -16.08 9.95 -1.23
C THR A 77 -14.97 10.90 -0.82
N ASP A 78 -14.15 11.35 -1.77
CA ASP A 78 -13.08 12.31 -1.49
C ASP A 78 -13.63 13.66 -0.99
N ASP A 79 -14.70 14.19 -1.61
CA ASP A 79 -15.39 15.41 -1.18
C ASP A 79 -16.09 15.26 0.19
N GLU A 80 -16.67 14.09 0.49
CA GLU A 80 -17.27 13.79 1.80
C GLU A 80 -16.23 13.67 2.93
N ILE A 81 -15.06 13.10 2.62
CA ILE A 81 -13.93 13.03 3.54
C ILE A 81 -13.40 14.45 3.83
N GLU A 82 -13.29 15.31 2.81
CA GLU A 82 -12.92 16.72 3.00
C GLU A 82 -13.94 17.50 3.84
N ARG A 83 -15.23 17.15 3.74
CA ARG A 83 -16.32 17.72 4.55
C ARG A 83 -16.42 17.15 5.97
N ASN A 84 -15.56 16.20 6.32
CA ASN A 84 -15.49 15.55 7.63
C ASN A 84 -16.82 14.87 8.03
N MET A 85 -17.62 14.41 7.05
CA MET A 85 -18.84 13.65 7.29
C MET A 85 -18.51 12.16 7.46
N PRO A 86 -19.03 11.48 8.50
CA PRO A 86 -18.83 10.05 8.65
C PRO A 86 -19.61 9.32 7.56
N LEU A 87 -18.89 8.76 6.60
CA LEU A 87 -19.45 7.81 5.63
C LEU A 87 -19.94 6.58 6.39
N SER A 88 -21.24 6.52 6.66
CA SER A 88 -21.86 5.37 7.29
C SER A 88 -21.90 4.22 6.29
N VAL A 89 -21.07 3.20 6.53
CA VAL A 89 -21.18 1.91 5.86
C VAL A 89 -22.27 1.12 6.59
N ILE A 90 -23.36 0.79 5.90
CA ILE A 90 -24.41 -0.13 6.39
C ILE A 90 -23.85 -1.56 6.38
#